data_AF-A0A522RB52-F1
#
_entry.id   AF-A0A522RB52-F1
#
_cell.length_a   1.000
_cell.length_b   1.000
_cell.length_c   1.000
_cell.angle_alpha   90.00
_cell.angle_beta   90.00
_cell.angle_gamma   90.00
#
_symmetry.space_group_name_H-M   'P 1'
#
loop_
_entity.id
_entity.type
_entity.pdbx_description
1 polymer ?
#
loop_
_entity_poly.entity_id
_entity_poly.type
_entity_poly.pdbx_seq_one_letter_code
_entity_poly.pdbx_strand_id
1 'polypeptide(L)'
;MLDVNVLIVLIDPLHTQHDAVHAWFSAQGGRSWAACAITENGVLRIVGHLRYPNSPGTPAAVAQVVSGFYSHPGHAFWLDGISFFTAPTVDRDRLLTSARITDSFPPRWEQLTATQHGFAEYQIADGGVNVGC
;
A
#
# COMPACT_ATOMS: atom_id res chain seq x y z
N MET A 1 -1.63 -5.61 -3.90
CA MET A 1 -0.72 -5.03 -2.89
C MET A 1 -1.14 -3.58 -2.70
N LEU A 2 -1.17 -3.08 -1.47
CA LEU A 2 -1.54 -1.70 -1.20
C LEU A 2 -0.31 -0.80 -1.41
N ASP A 3 -0.47 0.28 -2.17
CA ASP A 3 0.61 1.25 -2.37
C ASP A 3 0.91 2.05 -1.08
N VAL A 4 2.15 2.52 -0.97
CA VAL A 4 2.63 3.37 0.14
C VAL A 4 1.72 4.58 0.34
N ASN A 5 1.27 5.23 -0.73
CA ASN A 5 0.44 6.43 -0.63
C ASN A 5 -0.91 6.12 0.02
N VAL A 6 -1.53 4.99 -0.31
CA VAL A 6 -2.82 4.62 0.29
C VAL A 6 -2.66 4.36 1.78
N LEU A 7 -1.56 3.70 2.19
CA LEU A 7 -1.29 3.48 3.61
C LEU A 7 -1.01 4.80 4.34
N ILE A 8 -0.32 5.74 3.70
CA ILE A 8 -0.14 7.11 4.22
C ILE A 8 -1.49 7.78 4.46
N VAL A 9 -2.42 7.71 3.50
CA VAL A 9 -3.75 8.33 3.65
C VAL A 9 -4.58 7.66 4.75
N LEU A 10 -4.45 6.34 4.93
CA LEU A 10 -5.10 5.63 6.04
C LEU A 10 -4.59 6.10 7.41
N ILE A 11 -3.30 6.44 7.51
CA ILE A 11 -2.64 6.85 8.76
C ILE A 11 -2.86 8.33 9.07
N ASP A 12 -2.85 9.21 8.07
CA ASP A 12 -2.95 10.67 8.25
C ASP A 12 -4.42 11.15 8.19
N PRO A 13 -5.05 11.47 9.36
CA PRO A 13 -6.43 11.97 9.40
C PRO A 13 -6.62 13.36 8.79
N LEU A 14 -5.54 14.11 8.58
CA LEU A 14 -5.59 15.44 7.97
C LEU A 14 -5.31 15.40 6.46
N HIS A 15 -5.08 14.21 5.89
CA HIS A 15 -4.96 14.04 4.46
C HIS A 15 -6.32 14.31 3.79
N THR A 16 -6.33 15.07 2.68
CA THR A 16 -7.58 15.47 1.99
C THR A 16 -8.43 14.29 1.48
N GLN A 17 -7.81 13.13 1.31
CA GLN A 17 -8.46 11.90 0.86
C GLN A 17 -8.75 10.90 1.99
N HIS A 18 -8.49 11.26 3.25
CA HIS A 18 -8.62 10.35 4.40
C HIS A 18 -9.99 9.69 4.45
N ASP A 19 -11.06 10.49 4.42
CA ASP A 19 -12.43 9.99 4.49
C ASP A 19 -12.79 9.07 3.32
N ALA A 20 -12.34 9.40 2.11
CA ALA A 20 -12.61 8.61 0.92
C ALA A 20 -11.90 7.24 0.97
N VAL A 21 -10.64 7.22 1.39
CA VAL A 21 -9.86 5.98 1.53
C VAL A 21 -10.41 5.13 2.68
N HIS A 22 -10.80 5.72 3.81
CA HIS A 22 -11.41 4.99 4.92
C HIS A 22 -12.78 4.40 4.55
N ALA A 23 -13.61 5.15 3.79
CA ALA A 23 -14.87 4.63 3.28
C ALA A 23 -14.65 3.42 2.35
N TRP A 24 -13.69 3.51 1.43
CA TRP A 24 -13.31 2.41 0.56
C TRP A 24 -12.74 1.21 1.34
N PHE A 25 -11.85 1.47 2.32
CA PHE A 25 -11.21 0.44 3.11
C PHE A 25 -12.23 -0.31 3.97
N SER A 26 -13.20 0.40 4.55
CA SER A 26 -14.31 -0.21 5.28
C SER A 26 -15.24 -1.03 4.38
N ALA A 27 -15.56 -0.53 3.19
CA ALA A 27 -16.49 -1.20 2.28
C ALA A 27 -15.90 -2.47 1.63
N GLN A 28 -14.65 -2.40 1.17
CA GLN A 28 -14.00 -3.46 0.39
C GLN A 28 -12.53 -3.68 0.74
N GLY A 29 -11.73 -2.62 0.92
CA GLY A 29 -10.27 -2.72 0.97
C GLY A 29 -9.73 -3.56 2.14
N GLY A 30 -10.36 -3.46 3.30
CA GLY A 30 -9.98 -4.20 4.50
C GLY A 30 -10.28 -5.70 4.44
N ARG A 31 -11.09 -6.17 3.47
CA ARG A 31 -11.44 -7.59 3.34
C ARG A 31 -10.25 -8.44 2.91
N SER A 32 -9.44 -7.92 1.99
CA SER A 32 -8.23 -8.58 1.53
C SER A 32 -7.27 -7.56 0.92
N TRP A 33 -6.13 -7.38 1.56
CA TRP A 33 -5.07 -6.49 1.11
C TRP A 33 -3.72 -7.03 1.57
N ALA A 34 -2.65 -6.52 0.97
CA ALA A 34 -1.31 -6.96 1.31
C ALA A 34 -0.31 -5.83 1.29
N ALA A 35 0.66 -5.90 2.20
CA ALA A 35 1.85 -5.07 2.21
C ALA A 35 3.11 -5.95 2.05
N CYS A 36 4.24 -5.32 1.78
CA CYS A 36 5.54 -5.97 1.71
C CYS A 36 6.61 -5.07 2.32
N ALA A 37 7.84 -5.58 2.44
CA ALA A 37 8.95 -4.85 3.04
C ALA A 37 9.18 -3.47 2.41
N ILE A 38 9.03 -3.30 1.08
CA ILE A 38 9.21 -1.98 0.46
C ILE A 38 8.11 -0.99 0.89
N THR A 39 6.88 -1.47 1.09
CA THR A 39 5.74 -0.66 1.51
C THR A 39 5.92 -0.21 2.96
N GLU A 40 6.30 -1.13 3.84
CA GLU A 40 6.61 -0.85 5.24
C GLU A 40 7.71 0.21 5.37
N ASN A 41 8.85 0.00 4.70
CA ASN A 41 9.96 0.94 4.73
C ASN A 41 9.57 2.31 4.15
N GLY A 42 8.78 2.34 3.08
CA GLY A 42 8.28 3.57 2.46
C GLY A 42 7.43 4.41 3.41
N VAL A 43 6.47 3.77 4.08
CA VAL A 43 5.57 4.44 5.04
C VAL A 43 6.33 4.98 6.24
N LEU A 44 7.21 4.16 6.84
CA LEU A 44 8.03 4.58 7.98
C LEU A 44 8.92 5.77 7.63
N ARG A 45 9.52 5.76 6.43
CA ARG A 45 10.41 6.83 5.96
C ARG A 45 9.65 8.13 5.68
N ILE A 46 8.47 8.07 5.06
CA ILE A 46 7.73 9.26 4.64
C ILE A 46 7.00 9.87 5.82
N VAL A 47 6.15 9.09 6.51
CA VAL A 47 5.30 9.59 7.60
C VAL A 47 6.14 9.92 8.83
N GLY A 48 7.22 9.17 9.09
CA GLY A 48 8.12 9.41 10.21
C GLY A 48 9.11 10.55 9.99
N HIS A 49 9.06 11.22 8.84
CA HIS A 49 9.95 12.32 8.53
C HIS A 49 9.54 13.60 9.26
N LEU A 50 10.51 14.31 9.86
CA LEU A 50 10.26 15.54 10.63
C LEU A 50 9.55 16.65 9.86
N ARG A 51 9.67 16.65 8.52
CA ARG A 51 9.02 17.64 7.63
C ARG A 51 7.66 17.18 7.10
N TYR A 52 7.21 15.98 7.44
CA TYR A 52 5.89 15.52 7.05
C TYR A 52 4.85 16.27 7.92
N PRO A 53 3.93 17.06 7.33
CA PRO A 53 3.11 18.02 8.08
C PRO A 53 2.28 17.44 9.22
N ASN A 54 1.81 16.20 9.06
CA ASN A 54 0.88 15.54 9.98
C ASN A 54 1.51 14.29 10.59
N SER A 55 2.83 14.30 10.78
CA SER A 55 3.53 13.15 11.32
C SER A 55 3.06 12.84 12.74
N PRO A 56 2.73 11.57 13.08
CA PRO A 56 2.49 11.14 14.44
C PRO A 56 3.79 11.08 15.27
N GLY A 57 4.95 11.37 14.67
CA GLY A 57 6.24 11.50 15.35
C GLY A 57 7.36 10.78 14.62
N THR A 58 8.24 10.13 15.40
CA THR A 58 9.38 9.40 14.85
C THR A 58 8.93 8.17 14.04
N PRO A 59 9.79 7.59 13.18
CA PRO A 59 9.48 6.32 12.51
C PRO A 59 9.06 5.21 13.48
N ALA A 60 9.57 5.21 14.72
CA ALA A 60 9.15 4.26 15.76
C ALA A 60 7.69 4.49 16.21
N ALA A 61 7.24 5.74 16.34
CA ALA A 61 5.84 6.05 16.62
C ALA A 61 4.93 5.65 15.44
N VAL A 62 5.37 5.91 14.21
CA VAL A 62 4.65 5.46 12.99
C VAL A 62 4.52 3.94 12.97
N ALA A 63 5.59 3.20 13.31
CA ALA A 63 5.56 1.74 13.34
C ALA A 63 4.49 1.19 14.31
N GLN A 64 4.27 1.86 15.45
CA GLN A 64 3.21 1.48 16.39
C GLN A 64 1.80 1.72 15.82
N VAL A 65 1.61 2.78 15.02
CA VAL A 65 0.32 3.04 14.35
C VAL A 65 0.09 2.01 13.25
N VAL A 66 1.11 1.76 12.42
CA VAL A 66 1.05 0.84 11.28
C VAL A 66 0.79 -0.61 11.73
N SER A 67 1.34 -1.05 12.87
CA SER A 67 1.11 -2.41 13.39
C SER A 67 -0.37 -2.70 13.69
N GLY A 68 -1.16 -1.67 14.01
CA GLY A 68 -2.61 -1.78 14.15
C GLY A 68 -3.30 -2.17 12.83
N PHE A 69 -2.87 -1.58 11.71
CA PHE A 69 -3.36 -1.96 10.38
C PHE A 69 -2.96 -3.38 10.01
N TYR A 70 -1.72 -3.78 10.30
CA TYR A 70 -1.24 -5.14 9.96
C TYR A 70 -1.84 -6.25 10.83
N SER A 71 -2.47 -5.88 11.94
CA SER A 71 -3.27 -6.81 12.75
C SER A 71 -4.69 -7.04 12.19
N HIS A 72 -5.07 -6.35 11.10
CA HIS A 72 -6.38 -6.51 10.47
C HIS A 72 -6.52 -7.92 9.84
N PRO A 73 -7.63 -8.65 10.04
CA PRO A 73 -7.78 -10.02 9.54
C PRO A 73 -7.61 -10.21 8.03
N GLY A 74 -7.89 -9.16 7.24
CA GLY A 74 -7.70 -9.16 5.79
C GLY A 74 -6.29 -8.80 5.32
N HIS A 75 -5.34 -8.55 6.22
CA HIS A 75 -3.96 -8.23 5.87
C HIS A 75 -3.13 -9.48 5.61
N ALA A 76 -2.35 -9.48 4.53
CA ALA A 76 -1.32 -10.46 4.25
C ALA A 76 0.04 -9.77 4.01
N PHE A 77 1.11 -10.31 4.60
CA PHE A 77 2.47 -9.88 4.27
C PHE A 77 3.01 -10.68 3.07
N TRP A 78 3.43 -9.98 2.02
CA TRP A 78 4.05 -10.60 0.85
C TRP A 78 5.57 -10.53 0.94
N LEU A 79 6.21 -11.71 0.94
CA LEU A 79 7.65 -11.82 0.80
C LEU A 79 8.05 -11.40 -0.61
N ASP A 80 8.68 -10.24 -0.69
CA ASP A 80 9.20 -9.67 -1.91
C ASP A 80 10.53 -10.35 -2.27
N GLY A 81 10.53 -11.08 -3.39
CA GLY A 81 11.71 -11.70 -3.98
C GLY A 81 11.80 -11.46 -5.48
N ILE A 82 11.06 -10.47 -6.01
CA ILE A 82 10.98 -10.22 -7.45
C ILE A 82 11.88 -9.04 -7.78
N SER A 83 12.90 -9.28 -8.60
CA SER A 83 13.78 -8.22 -9.08
C SER A 83 13.19 -7.60 -10.34
N PHE A 84 13.01 -6.27 -10.32
CA PHE A 84 12.61 -5.49 -11.52
C PHE A 84 13.54 -5.68 -12.72
N PHE A 85 14.78 -6.09 -12.48
CA PHE A 85 15.80 -6.20 -13.52
C PHE A 85 15.91 -7.62 -14.11
N THR A 86 15.45 -8.64 -13.38
CA THR A 86 15.62 -10.04 -13.80
C THR A 86 14.31 -10.81 -13.91
N ALA A 87 13.20 -10.27 -13.39
CA ALA A 87 11.90 -10.91 -13.51
C ALA A 87 11.29 -10.67 -14.90
N PRO A 88 10.96 -11.74 -15.65
CA PRO A 88 10.38 -11.62 -16.99
C PRO A 88 8.93 -11.09 -16.96
N THR A 89 8.27 -11.11 -15.81
CA THR A 89 6.90 -10.62 -15.59
C THR A 89 6.82 -9.11 -15.36
N VAL A 90 7.96 -8.43 -15.22
CA VAL A 90 8.01 -6.99 -14.99
C VAL A 90 8.09 -6.25 -16.32
N ASP A 91 7.01 -5.56 -16.68
CA ASP A 91 6.99 -4.63 -17.81
C ASP A 91 7.61 -3.28 -17.39
N ARG A 92 8.88 -3.10 -17.74
CA ARG A 92 9.67 -1.92 -17.37
C ARG A 92 9.24 -0.65 -18.10
N ASP A 93 8.59 -0.79 -19.26
CA ASP A 93 8.10 0.35 -20.03
C ASP A 93 6.93 1.05 -19.33
N ARG A 94 6.36 0.42 -18.30
CA ARG A 94 5.33 1.00 -17.42
C ARG A 94 5.88 1.80 -16.23
N LEU A 95 7.20 1.80 -16.01
CA LEU A 95 7.86 2.56 -14.93
C LEU A 95 8.00 4.06 -15.28
N LEU A 96 6.89 4.71 -15.60
CA LEU A 96 6.87 6.08 -16.13
C LEU A 96 7.01 7.16 -15.06
N THR A 97 6.64 6.87 -13.81
CA THR A 97 6.76 7.79 -12.67
C THR A 97 7.19 7.04 -11.42
N SER A 98 7.77 7.75 -10.45
CA SER A 98 8.14 7.16 -9.15
C SER A 98 6.95 6.54 -8.41
N ALA A 99 5.74 7.07 -8.61
CA ALA A 99 4.51 6.53 -8.04
C ALA A 99 4.10 5.16 -8.63
N ARG A 100 4.55 4.83 -9.85
CA ARG A 100 4.19 3.58 -10.54
C ARG A 100 5.11 2.41 -10.24
N ILE A 101 6.21 2.63 -9.51
CA ILE A 101 7.16 1.55 -9.18
C ILE A 101 6.48 0.45 -8.36
N THR A 102 5.64 0.83 -7.40
CA THR A 102 4.90 -0.14 -6.55
C THR A 102 3.84 -0.91 -7.32
N ASP A 103 3.20 -0.29 -8.31
CA ASP A 103 2.15 -0.93 -9.14
C ASP A 103 2.74 -1.95 -10.13
N SER A 104 3.99 -1.75 -10.55
CA SER A 104 4.69 -2.67 -11.45
C SER A 104 5.14 -3.97 -10.77
N PHE A 105 4.85 -4.13 -9.48
CA PHE A 105 5.12 -5.38 -8.78
C PHE A 105 4.12 -6.47 -9.19
N PRO A 106 4.57 -7.64 -9.66
CA PRO A 106 3.65 -8.70 -10.06
C PRO A 106 2.81 -9.19 -8.87
N PRO A 107 1.47 -9.32 -9.02
CA PRO A 107 0.63 -9.91 -7.99
C PRO A 107 1.01 -11.39 -7.81
N ARG A 108 1.34 -11.79 -6.58
CA ARG A 108 1.67 -13.18 -6.25
C ARG A 108 0.41 -13.98 -5.90
N TRP A 109 -0.46 -14.15 -6.90
CA TRP A 109 -1.71 -14.91 -6.77
C TRP A 109 -1.50 -16.37 -6.32
N GLU A 110 -0.32 -16.96 -6.58
CA GLU A 110 0.04 -18.31 -6.14
C GLU A 110 0.11 -18.48 -4.62
N GLN A 111 0.41 -17.43 -3.85
CA GLN A 111 0.37 -17.49 -2.37
C GLN A 111 -1.07 -17.39 -1.83
N LEU A 112 -2.05 -17.18 -2.70
CA LEU A 112 -3.41 -16.77 -2.36
C LEU A 112 -4.49 -17.73 -2.86
N THR A 113 -4.12 -18.83 -3.53
CA THR A 113 -5.05 -19.90 -3.98
C THR A 113 -5.78 -20.60 -2.82
N ALA A 114 -5.45 -20.28 -1.56
CA ALA A 114 -6.22 -20.70 -0.39
C ALA A 114 -7.44 -19.82 -0.05
N THR A 115 -7.62 -18.64 -0.66
CA THR A 115 -8.72 -17.71 -0.30
C THR A 115 -9.32 -17.03 -1.53
N GLN A 116 -10.45 -17.54 -2.02
CA GLN A 116 -11.15 -17.17 -3.27
C GLN A 116 -11.86 -15.79 -3.27
N HIS A 117 -11.22 -14.71 -2.83
CA HIS A 117 -11.81 -13.37 -2.96
C HIS A 117 -10.84 -12.39 -3.61
N GLY A 118 -11.26 -11.75 -4.71
CA GLY A 118 -10.49 -10.77 -5.46
C GLY A 118 -9.94 -9.66 -4.57
N PHE A 119 -8.71 -9.23 -4.83
CA PHE A 119 -8.04 -8.19 -4.07
C PHE A 119 -8.55 -6.82 -4.52
N ALA A 120 -9.00 -6.01 -3.58
CA ALA A 120 -9.33 -4.63 -3.84
C ALA A 120 -8.02 -3.84 -4.02
N GLU A 121 -7.83 -3.22 -5.19
CA GLU A 121 -6.74 -2.31 -5.46
C GLU A 121 -7.27 -0.87 -5.42
N TYR A 122 -6.62 -0.02 -4.61
CA TYR A 122 -6.90 1.40 -4.59
C TYR A 122 -5.64 2.14 -5.01
N GLN A 123 -5.79 3.01 -6.01
CA GLN A 123 -4.69 3.84 -6.49
C GLN A 123 -5.08 5.31 -6.37
N ILE A 124 -4.17 6.09 -5.79
CA ILE A 124 -4.22 7.55 -5.83
C ILE A 124 -3.37 7.98 -7.03
N ALA A 125 -4.00 8.31 -8.16
CA ALA A 125 -3.30 8.88 -9.31
C ALA A 125 -3.33 10.42 -9.24
N ASP A 126 -2.37 11.08 -9.88
CA ASP A 126 -2.21 12.56 -9.98
C ASP A 126 -3.39 13.30 -10.66
N GLY A 127 -4.56 12.67 -10.81
CA GLY A 127 -5.79 13.26 -11.36
C GLY A 127 -7.08 12.57 -10.91
N GLY A 128 -7.05 11.71 -9.88
CA GLY A 128 -8.24 11.01 -9.38
C GLY A 128 -7.99 9.60 -8.85
N VAL A 129 -9.04 9.03 -8.26
CA VAL A 129 -9.07 7.70 -7.65
C VAL A 129 -9.37 6.65 -8.73
N ASN A 130 -8.53 5.62 -8.86
CA ASN A 130 -8.88 4.40 -9.59
C ASN A 130 -9.16 3.28 -8.58
N VAL A 131 -10.41 2.80 -8.57
CA VAL A 131 -10.83 1.64 -7.77
C VAL A 131 -10.87 0.44 -8.73
N GLY A 132 -9.97 -0.54 -8.51
CA GLY A 132 -9.98 -1.82 -9.21
C GLY A 132 -10.69 -2.89 -8.37
N CYS A 133 -11.57 -3.67 -9.02
CA CYS A 133 -12.20 -4.86 -8.46
C CYS A 133 -11.45 -6.13 -8.89
#